data_AF-A0A3S0F263-F1
#
_entry.id   AF-A0A3S0F263-F1
#
_cell.length_a   1.000
_cell.length_b   1.000
_cell.length_c   1.000
_cell.angle_alpha   90.00
_cell.angle_beta   90.00
_cell.angle_gamma   90.00
#
_symmetry.space_group_name_H-M   'P 1'
#
loop_
_entity.id
_entity.type
_entity.pdbx_description
1 polymer ?
#
loop_
_entity_poly.entity_id
_entity_poly.type
_entity_poly.pdbx_seq_one_letter_code
_entity_poly.pdbx_strand_id
1 'polypeptide(L)'
;LGGPQVLTFKECMEELLTVIERRRLLVPVPFWLANIQASILQLLPNPLLTKDQVLQLREHNIVSDEAAKAARTLVGLGIQPQAIATILPSYLWRFRAAGQFQQRRPVADR
;
A
#
# COMPACT_ATOMS: atom_id res chain seq x y z
N LEU A 1 -4.74 -11.74 -9.91
CA LEU A 1 -3.57 -12.14 -9.11
C LEU A 1 -3.57 -11.34 -7.81
N GLY A 2 -3.14 -11.89 -6.70
CA GLY A 2 -3.12 -11.18 -5.41
C GLY A 2 -2.06 -11.76 -4.47
N GLY A 3 -1.72 -10.97 -3.45
CA GLY A 3 -0.74 -11.34 -2.44
C GLY A 3 -1.27 -12.37 -1.43
N PRO A 4 -0.45 -12.75 -0.44
CA PRO A 4 -0.82 -13.75 0.56
C PRO A 4 -1.71 -13.20 1.68
N GLN A 5 -1.89 -11.88 1.76
CA GLN A 5 -2.75 -11.21 2.75
C GLN A 5 -3.74 -10.28 2.05
N VAL A 6 -4.96 -10.20 2.58
CA VAL A 6 -5.91 -9.13 2.27
C VAL A 6 -5.69 -8.01 3.29
N LEU A 7 -5.45 -6.81 2.79
CA LEU A 7 -5.17 -5.63 3.62
C LEU A 7 -6.07 -4.47 3.19
N THR A 8 -6.55 -3.71 4.16
CA THR A 8 -7.13 -2.40 3.93
C THR A 8 -6.06 -1.41 3.47
N PHE A 9 -6.47 -0.35 2.78
CA PHE A 9 -5.53 0.70 2.37
C PHE A 9 -4.83 1.35 3.58
N LYS A 10 -5.54 1.48 4.72
CA LYS A 10 -4.96 2.01 5.95
C LYS A 10 -3.83 1.11 6.47
N GLU A 11 -4.04 -0.20 6.54
CA GLU A 11 -3.01 -1.16 6.98
C GLU A 11 -1.79 -1.12 6.05
N CYS A 12 -1.99 -1.01 4.73
CA CYS A 12 -0.89 -0.82 3.78
C CYS A 12 -0.07 0.45 4.10
N MET A 13 -0.72 1.56 4.46
CA MET A 13 -0.06 2.80 4.84
C MET A 13 0.66 2.69 6.19
N GLU A 14 0.10 1.95 7.15
CA GLU A 14 0.72 1.69 8.46
C GLU A 14 1.98 0.82 8.32
N GLU A 15 1.94 -0.23 7.49
CA GLU A 15 3.10 -1.04 7.12
C GLU A 15 4.19 -0.19 6.45
N LEU A 16 3.81 0.64 5.49
CA LEU A 16 4.74 1.57 4.83
C LEU A 16 5.41 2.48 5.86
N LEU A 17 4.65 3.15 6.73
CA LEU A 17 5.15 4.06 7.76
C LEU A 17 6.08 3.36 8.75
N THR A 18 5.75 2.13 9.12
CA THR A 18 6.58 1.26 9.97
C THR A 18 7.91 0.95 9.28
N VAL A 19 7.89 0.52 8.02
CA VAL A 19 9.09 0.18 7.25
C VAL A 19 10.02 1.38 7.03
N ILE A 20 9.45 2.56 6.81
CA ILE A 20 10.23 3.81 6.61
C ILE A 20 10.53 4.54 7.93
N GLU A 21 10.14 3.97 9.07
CA GLU A 21 10.38 4.52 10.41
C GLU A 21 9.86 5.96 10.58
N ARG A 22 8.69 6.27 10.02
CA ARG A 22 8.06 7.60 10.13
C ARG A 22 6.76 7.53 10.91
N ARG A 23 6.55 8.53 11.76
CA ARG A 23 5.29 8.74 12.49
C ARG A 23 4.47 9.81 11.78
N ARG A 24 3.35 9.42 11.18
CA ARG A 24 2.40 10.32 10.52
C ARG A 24 0.98 9.92 10.90
N LEU A 25 0.12 10.91 11.10
CA LEU A 25 -1.30 10.68 11.33
C LEU A 25 -1.98 10.33 10.00
N LEU A 26 -2.77 9.25 9.99
CA LEU A 26 -3.62 8.87 8.87
C LEU A 26 -5.04 9.37 9.15
N VAL A 27 -5.47 10.39 8.40
CA VAL A 27 -6.80 11.01 8.56
C VAL A 27 -7.72 10.52 7.44
N PRO A 28 -8.91 9.98 7.77
CA PRO A 28 -9.87 9.59 6.75
C PRO A 28 -10.40 10.83 6.02
N VAL A 29 -10.46 10.75 4.69
CA VAL A 29 -10.98 11.82 3.83
C VAL A 29 -12.27 11.35 3.17
N PRO A 30 -13.41 12.05 3.34
CA PRO A 30 -14.64 11.73 2.65
C PRO A 30 -14.47 11.83 1.11
N PHE A 31 -15.12 10.93 0.38
CA PHE A 31 -14.94 10.84 -1.07
C PHE A 31 -15.32 12.10 -1.85
N TRP A 32 -16.30 12.89 -1.39
CA TRP A 32 -16.65 14.15 -2.05
C TRP A 32 -15.47 15.14 -1.99
N LEU A 33 -14.75 15.17 -0.87
CA LEU A 33 -13.59 16.04 -0.69
C LEU A 33 -12.40 15.55 -1.53
N ALA A 34 -12.16 14.24 -1.54
CA ALA A 34 -11.15 13.62 -2.39
C ALA A 34 -11.41 13.90 -3.89
N ASN A 35 -12.66 13.89 -4.33
CA ASN A 35 -13.03 14.23 -5.71
C ASN A 35 -12.74 15.70 -6.07
N ILE A 36 -12.98 16.64 -5.13
CA ILE A 36 -12.63 18.06 -5.33
C ILE A 36 -11.11 18.19 -5.47
N GLN A 37 -10.34 17.57 -4.57
CA GLN A 37 -8.88 17.57 -4.62
C GLN A 37 -8.37 17.00 -5.94
N ALA A 38 -8.87 15.83 -6.35
CA ALA A 38 -8.51 15.19 -7.61
C ALA A 38 -8.83 16.06 -8.83
N SER A 39 -9.93 16.81 -8.82
CA SER A 39 -10.31 17.69 -9.94
C SER A 39 -9.30 18.80 -10.19
N ILE A 40 -8.60 19.25 -9.15
CA ILE A 40 -7.57 20.29 -9.23
C ILE A 40 -6.20 19.66 -9.46
N LEU A 41 -5.83 18.67 -8.65
CA LEU A 41 -4.51 18.03 -8.66
C LEU A 41 -4.22 17.25 -9.95
N GLN A 42 -5.24 16.79 -10.66
CA GLN A 42 -5.09 16.10 -11.93
C GLN A 42 -4.57 17.00 -13.07
N LEU A 43 -4.67 18.32 -12.94
CA LEU A 43 -4.27 19.27 -13.99
C LEU A 43 -2.76 19.59 -13.96
N LEU A 44 -2.03 19.12 -12.95
CA LEU A 44 -0.59 19.31 -12.84
C LEU A 44 0.15 18.48 -13.90
N PRO A 45 1.32 18.93 -14.40
CA PRO A 45 2.14 18.15 -15.34
C PRO A 45 2.48 16.75 -14.84
N ASN A 46 2.62 16.60 -13.52
CA ASN A 46 2.74 15.32 -12.81
C ASN A 46 1.60 15.25 -11.78
N PRO A 47 0.45 14.66 -12.13
CA PRO A 47 -0.72 14.58 -11.26
C PRO A 47 -0.40 13.93 -9.90
N LEU A 48 -0.70 14.62 -8.80
CA LEU A 48 -0.53 14.07 -7.45
C LEU A 48 -1.68 13.15 -7.02
N LEU A 49 -2.88 13.41 -7.52
CA LEU A 49 -4.08 12.62 -7.30
C LEU A 49 -5.01 12.79 -8.50
N THR A 50 -5.49 11.69 -9.08
CA THR A 50 -6.44 11.70 -10.21
C THR A 50 -7.83 11.23 -9.77
N LYS A 51 -8.86 11.58 -10.55
CA LYS A 51 -10.23 11.10 -10.29
C LYS A 51 -10.32 9.58 -10.34
N ASP A 52 -9.61 8.96 -11.28
CA ASP A 52 -9.59 7.50 -11.42
C ASP A 52 -8.98 6.82 -10.20
N GLN A 53 -7.92 7.39 -9.61
CA GLN A 53 -7.36 6.89 -8.35
C GLN A 53 -8.38 6.96 -7.20
N VAL A 54 -9.16 8.05 -7.12
CA VAL A 54 -10.22 8.17 -6.10
C VAL A 54 -11.34 7.15 -6.33
N LEU A 55 -11.71 6.89 -7.59
CA LEU A 55 -12.69 5.87 -7.94
C LEU A 55 -12.19 4.46 -7.60
N GLN A 56 -10.93 4.16 -7.89
CA GLN A 56 -10.31 2.87 -7.58
C GLN A 56 -10.29 2.58 -6.07
N LEU A 57 -10.12 3.59 -5.23
CA LEU A 57 -10.15 3.44 -3.77
C LEU A 57 -11.52 3.07 -3.20
N ARG A 58 -12.61 3.20 -3.98
CA ARG A 58 -13.96 2.81 -3.55
C ARG A 58 -14.21 1.31 -3.67
N GLU A 59 -13.46 0.65 -4.54
CA GLU A 59 -13.67 -0.74 -4.90
C GLU A 59 -12.64 -1.64 -4.21
N HIS A 60 -13.08 -2.81 -3.73
CA HIS A 60 -12.18 -3.78 -3.13
C HIS A 60 -11.42 -4.56 -4.21
N ASN A 61 -10.11 -4.33 -4.31
CA ASN A 61 -9.23 -5.10 -5.19
C ASN A 61 -8.73 -6.37 -4.50
N ILE A 62 -9.63 -7.33 -4.32
CA ILE A 62 -9.35 -8.64 -3.72
C ILE A 62 -9.48 -9.75 -4.76
N VAL A 63 -8.76 -10.85 -4.56
CA VAL A 63 -8.91 -12.04 -5.41
C VAL A 63 -10.29 -12.63 -5.17
N SER A 64 -11.06 -12.84 -6.24
CA SER A 64 -12.39 -13.42 -6.14
C SER A 64 -12.34 -14.93 -5.82
N ASP A 65 -13.40 -15.43 -5.20
CA ASP A 65 -13.53 -16.85 -4.87
C ASP A 65 -13.54 -17.74 -6.11
N GLU A 66 -14.10 -17.25 -7.22
CA GLU A 66 -14.11 -17.96 -8.50
C GLU A 66 -12.71 -18.12 -9.05
N ALA A 67 -11.86 -17.08 -8.92
CA ALA A 67 -10.47 -17.14 -9.33
C ALA A 67 -9.68 -18.13 -8.46
N ALA A 68 -9.94 -18.16 -7.15
CA ALA A 68 -9.35 -19.14 -6.24
C ALA A 68 -9.75 -20.58 -6.60
N LYS A 69 -11.04 -20.84 -6.80
CA LYS A 69 -11.58 -22.17 -7.14
C LYS A 69 -11.09 -22.67 -8.50
N ALA A 70 -10.94 -21.78 -9.48
CA ALA A 70 -10.47 -22.13 -10.81
C ALA A 70 -8.92 -22.22 -10.92
N ALA A 71 -8.19 -22.22 -9.79
CA ALA A 71 -6.72 -22.19 -9.75
C ALA A 71 -6.09 -21.03 -10.55
N ARG A 72 -6.80 -19.90 -10.67
CA ARG A 72 -6.34 -18.67 -11.34
C ARG A 72 -5.72 -17.67 -10.36
N THR A 73 -4.89 -18.18 -9.45
CA THR A 73 -4.16 -17.40 -8.43
C THR A 73 -2.65 -17.62 -8.60
N LEU A 74 -1.82 -16.85 -7.88
CA LEU A 74 -0.37 -17.11 -7.90
C LEU A 74 -0.07 -18.57 -7.50
N VAL A 75 -0.70 -19.05 -6.43
CA VAL A 75 -0.57 -20.44 -5.96
C VAL A 75 -1.05 -21.44 -7.01
N GLY A 76 -2.19 -21.18 -7.66
CA GLY A 76 -2.70 -22.04 -8.73
C GLY A 76 -1.78 -22.11 -9.97
N LEU A 77 -0.93 -21.10 -10.17
CA LEU A 77 0.11 -21.08 -11.20
C LEU A 77 1.46 -21.65 -10.72
N GLY A 78 1.53 -22.19 -9.49
CA GLY A 78 2.77 -22.71 -8.90
C GLY A 78 3.73 -21.61 -8.38
N ILE A 79 3.26 -20.37 -8.25
CA ILE A 79 4.05 -19.23 -7.77
C ILE A 79 3.72 -18.97 -6.30
N GLN A 80 4.74 -18.99 -5.45
CA GLN A 80 4.57 -18.67 -4.02
C GLN A 80 4.48 -17.16 -3.81
N PRO A 81 3.34 -16.63 -3.31
CA PRO A 81 3.20 -15.21 -3.03
C PRO A 81 4.07 -14.80 -1.83
N GLN A 82 4.65 -13.60 -1.88
CA GLN A 82 5.45 -13.05 -0.78
C GLN A 82 4.71 -11.93 -0.06
N ALA A 83 4.83 -11.90 1.26
CA ALA A 83 4.21 -10.88 2.09
C ALA A 83 4.88 -9.51 1.87
N ILE A 84 4.08 -8.43 1.90
CA ILE A 84 4.61 -7.07 1.71
C ILE A 84 5.64 -6.72 2.79
N ALA A 85 5.42 -7.12 4.04
CA ALA A 85 6.32 -6.85 5.15
C ALA A 85 7.74 -7.42 4.93
N THR A 86 7.85 -8.50 4.15
CA THR A 86 9.13 -9.10 3.77
C THR A 86 9.84 -8.28 2.69
N ILE A 87 9.09 -7.73 1.74
CA ILE A 87 9.63 -7.14 0.50
C ILE A 87 9.83 -5.63 0.61
N LEU A 88 8.91 -4.90 1.24
CA LEU A 88 8.97 -3.45 1.40
C LEU A 88 10.34 -2.96 1.94
N PRO A 89 10.97 -3.59 2.96
CA PRO A 89 12.26 -3.14 3.48
C PRO A 89 13.41 -3.16 2.47
N SER A 90 13.33 -4.00 1.42
CA SER A 90 14.39 -4.15 0.43
C SER A 90 14.61 -2.89 -0.42
N TYR A 91 13.58 -2.05 -0.58
CA TYR A 91 13.65 -0.84 -1.41
C TYR A 91 13.15 0.44 -0.75
N LEU A 92 12.31 0.35 0.29
CA LEU A 92 11.79 1.55 0.98
C LEU A 92 12.78 2.16 1.98
N TRP A 93 13.93 1.53 2.24
CA TRP A 93 14.98 2.09 3.11
C TRP A 93 15.39 3.51 2.69
N ARG A 94 15.31 3.84 1.39
CA ARG A 94 15.64 5.18 0.85
C ARG A 94 14.75 6.30 1.41
N PHE A 95 13.58 5.97 1.94
CA PHE A 95 12.61 6.93 2.48
C PHE A 95 12.69 7.06 4.01
N ARG A 96 13.56 6.28 4.67
CA ARG A 96 13.89 6.43 6.10
C ARG A 96 14.57 7.76 6.37
N ALA A 97 14.45 8.26 7.59
CA ALA A 97 15.01 9.56 7.98
C ALA A 97 16.54 9.65 7.79
N ALA A 98 17.28 8.56 8.06
CA ALA A 98 18.73 8.50 7.84
C ALA A 98 19.14 7.54 6.69
N GLY A 99 18.21 7.18 5.80
CA GLY A 99 18.47 6.35 4.62
C GLY A 99 19.10 4.98 4.95
N GLN A 100 20.10 4.57 4.17
CA GLN A 100 20.81 3.29 4.32
C GLN A 100 21.73 3.22 5.55
N PHE A 101 22.09 4.36 6.14
CA PHE A 101 23.07 4.42 7.23
C PHE A 101 22.43 4.29 8.62
N GLN A 102 21.11 4.16 8.68
CA GLN A 102 20.38 3.95 9.92
C GLN A 102 20.51 2.49 10.37
N GLN A 103 21.32 2.24 11.41
CA GLN A 103 21.35 0.92 12.04
C GLN A 103 19.99 0.62 12.67
N ARG A 104 19.47 -0.58 12.41
CA ARG A 104 18.19 -1.07 12.95
C ARG A 104 18.28 -0.99 14.48
N ARG A 105 17.56 -0.04 15.10
CA ARG A 105 17.49 0.02 16.56
C ARG A 105 16.70 -1.19 17.04
N PRO A 106 17.18 -1.99 18.00
CA PRO A 106 16.42 -3.13 18.50
C PRO A 106 15.05 -2.64 18.99
N VAL A 107 14.00 -3.39 18.64
CA VAL A 107 12.67 -3.15 19.18
C VAL A 107 12.77 -3.36 20.69
N ALA A 108 12.56 -2.29 21.46
CA ALA A 108 12.45 -2.43 22.91
C ALA A 108 11.14 -3.16 23.21
N ASP A 109 11.24 -4.33 23.82
CA ASP A 109 10.10 -5.07 24.39
C ASP A 109 9.28 -4.12 25.26
N ARG A 110 7.97 -4.11 25.03
CA ARG A 110 6.97 -3.46 25.89
C ARG A 110 5.89 -4.47 26.21
#